data_AF-A0AAN8Q346-F1
#
_entry.id   AF-A0AAN8Q346-F1
#
_cell.length_a   1.000
_cell.length_b   1.000
_cell.length_c   1.000
_cell.angle_alpha   90.00
_cell.angle_beta   90.00
_cell.angle_gamma   90.00
#
_symmetry.space_group_name_H-M   'P 1'
#
loop_
_entity.id
_entity.type
_entity.pdbx_description
1 polymer ?
#
loop_
_entity_poly.entity_id
_entity_poly.type
_entity_poly.pdbx_seq_one_letter_code
_entity_poly.pdbx_strand_id
1 'polypeptide(L)'
;MIDDGYSILGVGREISFVWSDHAQTLAETLKDNRLPVVVKIVEDDVVKSEPDMVIDFQRPLLLYREVKRRKLFTRHMVMDSMNRSKEAGPYVVIPEEYRGLFLKMESLKERESDIISIATIARVMPATFLSLSVGRGFVPSKIRGDSIIYNKRKDIPTGLFYAMNVHEDYVTYINSRKSEKRRLMRCLRCITEDRKLEVLFPFNWSGDLYIVDLRRNHSKYSESDPVTRLHRIPELLKILEPNQQVKLIHGDPPSLESKFSGILKFCHLTEEHTVIGCTLTSKEPRLFEISVPSGPLYTTALNTNDKHSDVTLQKCRDFMNNTITKFITEMKIRKDFGVEKRELRE
;
A
#
# COMPACT_ATOMS: atom_id res chain seq x y z
N MET A 1 -36.43 14.68 41.42
CA MET A 1 -35.09 14.94 41.96
C MET A 1 -34.24 13.71 41.68
N ILE A 2 -33.64 13.69 40.50
CA ILE A 2 -32.56 12.78 40.12
C ILE A 2 -31.50 13.74 39.62
N ASP A 3 -30.38 13.75 40.32
CA ASP A 3 -29.27 14.67 40.15
C ASP A 3 -28.34 14.05 39.09
N ASP A 4 -28.55 14.42 37.82
CA ASP A 4 -27.70 14.01 36.71
C ASP A 4 -26.40 14.81 36.75
N GLY A 5 -25.43 14.27 37.50
CA GLY A 5 -24.05 14.73 37.53
C GLY A 5 -23.38 14.57 36.16
N TYR A 6 -23.53 15.59 35.31
CA TYR A 6 -22.69 15.77 34.14
C TYR A 6 -21.25 16.00 34.61
N SER A 7 -20.46 14.95 34.51
CA SER A 7 -19.01 14.99 34.66
C SER A 7 -18.46 15.92 33.59
N ILE A 8 -18.00 17.11 34.00
CA ILE A 8 -17.23 18.02 33.16
C ILE A 8 -15.93 17.30 32.82
N LEU A 9 -15.92 16.64 31.66
CA LEU A 9 -14.70 16.11 31.05
C LEU A 9 -13.72 17.27 30.94
N GLY A 10 -12.62 17.17 31.68
CA GLY A 10 -11.64 18.23 31.85
C GLY A 10 -11.27 18.88 30.52
N VAL A 11 -11.43 20.20 30.46
CA VAL A 11 -10.88 21.03 29.40
C VAL A 11 -9.38 20.76 29.39
N GLY A 12 -8.92 19.97 28.42
CA GLY A 12 -7.50 19.66 28.27
C GLY A 12 -6.75 20.97 28.15
N ARG A 13 -5.81 21.23 29.06
CA ARG A 13 -4.93 22.39 28.95
C ARG A 13 -4.23 22.31 27.60
N GLU A 14 -4.34 23.37 26.79
CA GLU A 14 -3.55 23.48 25.57
C GLU A 14 -2.07 23.56 25.94
N ILE A 15 -1.23 22.84 25.18
CA ILE A 15 0.21 22.83 25.40
C ILE A 15 0.75 24.24 25.14
N SER A 16 1.41 24.83 26.14
CA SER A 16 2.16 26.07 25.93
C SER A 16 3.55 25.74 25.43
N PHE A 17 3.80 26.04 24.15
CA PHE A 17 5.13 25.93 23.54
C PHE A 17 5.86 27.27 23.62
N VAL A 18 7.15 27.22 23.95
CA VAL A 18 8.07 28.35 23.80
C VAL A 18 8.71 28.23 22.43
N TRP A 19 8.42 29.16 21.52
CA TRP A 19 8.90 29.12 20.15
C TRP A 19 10.26 29.80 20.01
N SER A 20 11.11 29.27 19.14
CA SER A 20 12.32 29.95 18.67
C SER A 20 11.94 31.22 17.90
N ASP A 21 12.68 32.30 18.13
CA ASP A 21 12.58 33.55 17.34
C ASP A 21 13.17 33.39 15.93
N HIS A 22 13.91 32.31 15.68
CA HIS A 22 14.56 32.06 14.40
C HIS A 22 13.70 31.16 13.52
N ALA A 23 13.18 31.73 12.44
CA ALA A 23 12.49 31.04 11.37
C ALA A 23 13.50 30.36 10.43
N GLN A 24 13.31 29.07 10.16
CA GLN A 24 14.22 28.25 9.37
C GLN A 24 13.47 27.47 8.30
N THR A 25 14.16 27.12 7.22
CA THR A 25 13.65 26.14 6.27
C THR A 25 13.59 24.76 6.92
N LEU A 26 12.74 23.86 6.39
CA LEU A 26 12.67 22.49 6.89
C LEU A 26 14.03 21.78 6.83
N ALA A 27 14.84 22.03 5.80
CA ALA A 27 16.18 21.47 5.67
C ALA A 27 17.12 21.91 6.80
N GLU A 28 17.10 23.19 7.17
CA GLU A 28 17.87 23.72 8.29
C GLU A 28 17.36 23.18 9.63
N THR A 29 16.04 23.14 9.83
CA THR A 29 15.45 22.54 11.04
C THR A 29 15.90 21.11 11.25
N LEU A 30 15.93 20.27 10.20
CA LEU A 30 16.38 18.88 10.27
C LEU A 30 17.90 18.74 10.51
N LYS A 31 18.69 19.73 10.09
CA LYS A 31 20.13 19.75 10.32
C LYS A 31 20.45 20.10 11.78
N ASP A 32 19.73 21.07 12.33
CA ASP A 32 20.00 21.64 13.66
C ASP A 32 19.28 20.88 14.78
N ASN A 33 18.20 20.15 14.47
CA ASN A 33 17.38 19.46 15.45
C ASN A 33 17.27 17.96 15.16
N ARG A 34 17.27 17.15 16.22
CA ARG A 34 16.98 15.71 16.11
C ARG A 34 15.48 15.48 16.11
N LEU A 35 15.02 14.57 15.24
CA LEU A 35 13.64 14.09 15.27
C LEU A 35 13.41 13.15 16.48
N PRO A 36 12.20 13.13 17.08
CA PRO A 36 11.04 13.96 16.73
C PRO A 36 11.14 15.38 17.29
N VAL A 37 10.64 16.38 16.54
CA VAL A 37 10.67 17.80 16.91
C VAL A 37 9.32 18.46 16.66
N VAL A 38 8.94 19.43 17.50
CA VAL A 38 7.70 20.20 17.34
C VAL A 38 8.02 21.51 16.62
N VAL A 39 7.27 21.78 15.56
CA VAL A 39 7.41 23.00 14.74
C VAL A 39 6.06 23.67 14.53
N LYS A 40 6.07 24.95 14.16
CA LYS A 40 4.92 25.69 13.65
C LYS A 40 5.37 26.45 12.39
N ILE A 41 4.48 26.59 11.42
CA ILE A 41 4.72 27.47 10.26
C ILE A 41 4.64 28.94 10.71
N VAL A 42 5.52 29.77 10.18
CA VAL A 42 5.51 31.22 10.45
C VAL A 42 4.21 31.84 9.92
N GLU A 43 3.63 32.78 10.66
CA GLU A 43 2.29 33.33 10.36
C GLU A 43 2.20 34.08 9.01
N ASP A 44 3.35 34.55 8.51
CA ASP A 44 3.44 35.21 7.20
C ASP A 44 3.36 34.23 6.01
N ASP A 45 3.61 32.94 6.24
CA ASP A 45 3.48 31.91 5.22
C ASP A 45 2.08 31.28 5.26
N VAL A 46 1.24 31.66 4.29
CA VAL A 46 -0.10 31.07 4.14
C VAL A 46 0.00 29.84 3.25
N VAL A 47 -0.11 28.67 3.89
CA VAL A 47 -0.30 27.40 3.18
C VAL A 47 -1.77 27.29 2.77
N LYS A 48 -2.05 27.40 1.48
CA LYS A 48 -3.38 27.11 0.94
C LYS A 48 -3.59 25.60 0.97
N SER A 49 -4.42 25.15 1.91
CA SER A 49 -4.95 23.79 1.90
C SER A 49 -6.09 23.70 0.89
N GLU A 50 -6.15 22.60 0.13
CA GLU A 50 -7.34 22.28 -0.67
C GLU A 50 -8.60 22.23 0.24
N PRO A 51 -9.79 22.58 -0.26
CA PRO A 51 -11.02 22.65 0.55
C PRO A 51 -11.35 21.35 1.29
N ASP A 52 -10.97 20.21 0.71
CA ASP A 52 -11.23 18.87 1.27
C ASP A 52 -10.13 18.41 2.25
N MET A 53 -9.17 19.28 2.57
CA MET A 53 -8.06 18.96 3.43
C MET A 53 -8.30 19.44 4.85
N VAL A 54 -8.28 18.49 5.78
CA VAL A 54 -8.61 18.69 7.20
C VAL A 54 -7.35 18.91 8.06
N ILE A 55 -6.20 19.20 7.46
CA ILE A 55 -4.97 19.45 8.20
C ILE A 55 -4.73 20.95 8.24
N ASP A 56 -4.80 21.49 9.44
CA ASP A 56 -4.47 22.88 9.75
C ASP A 56 -2.96 22.97 10.04
N PHE A 57 -2.21 23.44 9.06
CA PHE A 57 -0.75 23.61 9.13
C PHE A 57 -0.32 24.81 9.98
N GLN A 58 -1.25 25.69 10.37
CA GLN A 58 -0.97 26.80 11.29
C GLN A 58 -0.87 26.33 12.74
N ARG A 59 -1.34 25.12 13.03
CA ARG A 59 -1.18 24.48 14.35
C ARG A 59 0.20 23.87 14.53
N PRO A 60 0.65 23.67 15.78
CA PRO A 60 1.85 22.91 16.07
C PRO A 60 1.83 21.52 15.42
N LEU A 61 2.96 21.15 14.83
CA LEU A 61 3.17 19.91 14.11
C LEU A 61 4.29 19.12 14.77
N LEU A 62 4.12 17.82 14.92
CA LEU A 62 5.19 16.92 15.32
C LEU A 62 5.85 16.34 14.08
N LEU A 63 7.06 16.79 13.76
CA LEU A 63 7.91 16.15 12.77
C LEU A 63 8.56 14.92 13.40
N TYR A 64 8.52 13.77 12.71
CA TYR A 64 8.84 12.50 13.36
C TYR A 64 9.91 11.69 12.64
N ARG A 65 9.85 11.60 11.30
CA ARG A 65 10.80 10.78 10.53
C ARG A 65 11.11 11.39 9.18
N GLU A 66 12.40 11.51 8.89
CA GLU A 66 12.93 11.81 7.56
C GLU A 66 12.88 10.56 6.68
N VAL A 67 12.47 10.73 5.42
CA VAL A 67 12.36 9.65 4.45
C VAL A 67 12.93 10.11 3.11
N LYS A 68 13.87 9.34 2.57
CA LYS A 68 14.43 9.53 1.22
C LYS A 68 14.19 8.26 0.44
N ARG A 69 13.43 8.36 -0.65
CA ARG A 69 13.05 7.19 -1.45
C ARG A 69 12.52 7.57 -2.81
N ARG A 70 12.50 6.59 -3.69
CA ARG A 70 11.90 6.72 -5.02
C ARG A 70 10.39 6.55 -4.95
N LYS A 71 9.69 7.40 -5.70
CA LYS A 71 8.25 7.41 -5.82
C LYS A 71 7.84 7.50 -7.28
N LEU A 72 6.90 6.66 -7.64
CA LEU A 72 6.28 6.61 -8.94
C LEU A 72 5.13 7.61 -9.00
N PHE A 73 5.21 8.60 -9.90
CA PHE A 73 4.13 9.54 -10.15
C PHE A 73 3.28 9.06 -11.32
N THR A 74 1.99 8.96 -11.08
CA THR A 74 1.02 8.46 -12.04
C THR A 74 -0.22 9.33 -12.09
N ARG A 75 -0.94 9.29 -13.21
CA ARG A 75 -2.26 9.91 -13.36
C ARG A 75 -3.32 8.83 -13.38
N HIS A 76 -4.41 9.06 -12.67
CA HIS A 76 -5.56 8.17 -12.70
C HIS A 76 -6.26 8.26 -14.05
N MET A 77 -6.63 7.11 -14.62
CA MET A 77 -7.30 7.02 -15.91
C MET A 77 -8.76 6.62 -15.73
N VAL A 78 -9.67 7.38 -16.34
CA VAL A 78 -11.12 7.07 -16.40
C VAL A 78 -11.55 6.84 -17.83
N MET A 79 -12.55 5.97 -18.02
CA MET A 79 -13.20 5.79 -19.31
C MET A 79 -14.34 6.82 -19.44
N ASP A 80 -14.37 7.55 -20.55
CA ASP A 80 -15.47 8.43 -20.90
C ASP A 80 -16.68 7.64 -21.44
N SER A 81 -17.80 8.32 -21.69
CA SER A 81 -19.01 7.70 -22.26
C SER A 81 -18.80 7.10 -23.66
N MET A 82 -17.72 7.47 -24.35
CA MET A 82 -17.32 6.97 -25.66
C MET A 82 -16.28 5.85 -25.55
N ASN A 83 -16.04 5.31 -24.35
CA ASN A 83 -15.04 4.30 -24.07
C ASN A 83 -13.61 4.72 -24.45
N ARG A 84 -13.31 6.02 -24.34
CA ARG A 84 -11.96 6.59 -24.48
C ARG A 84 -11.39 6.89 -23.11
N SER A 85 -10.08 6.73 -23.00
CA SER A 85 -9.39 6.99 -21.75
C SER A 85 -9.03 8.45 -21.60
N LYS A 86 -9.31 9.01 -20.43
CA LYS A 86 -8.89 10.36 -20.08
C LYS A 86 -8.21 10.35 -18.72
N GLU A 87 -7.16 11.15 -18.58
CA GLU A 87 -6.57 11.45 -17.28
C GLU A 87 -7.58 12.23 -16.42
N ALA A 88 -7.70 11.84 -15.16
CA ALA A 88 -8.58 12.48 -14.20
C ALA A 88 -7.85 12.72 -12.88
N GLY A 89 -8.19 13.85 -12.25
CA GLY A 89 -7.77 14.15 -10.89
C GLY A 89 -6.28 14.46 -10.70
N PRO A 90 -5.87 14.59 -9.43
CA PRO A 90 -4.47 14.79 -9.02
C PRO A 90 -3.57 13.60 -9.33
N TYR A 91 -2.26 13.75 -9.11
CA TYR A 91 -1.32 12.64 -9.21
C TYR A 91 -1.60 11.59 -8.14
N VAL A 92 -1.43 10.32 -8.51
CA VAL A 92 -1.33 9.19 -7.58
C VAL A 92 0.15 8.84 -7.44
N VAL A 93 0.63 8.83 -6.21
CA VAL A 93 2.02 8.61 -5.82
C VAL A 93 2.15 7.22 -5.23
N ILE A 94 2.98 6.38 -5.84
CA ILE A 94 3.23 5.02 -5.38
C ILE A 94 4.68 4.91 -4.89
N PRO A 95 4.91 4.69 -3.58
CA PRO A 95 6.24 4.42 -3.06
C PRO A 95 6.83 3.14 -3.68
N GLU A 96 8.15 3.09 -3.84
CA GLU A 96 8.83 1.89 -4.33
C GLU A 96 8.53 0.64 -3.49
N GLU A 97 8.32 0.80 -2.18
CA GLU A 97 8.04 -0.30 -1.25
C GLU A 97 6.57 -0.75 -1.23
N TYR A 98 5.69 -0.11 -2.01
CA TYR A 98 4.29 -0.49 -2.10
C TYR A 98 4.15 -1.94 -2.59
N ARG A 99 3.36 -2.72 -1.86
CA ARG A 99 3.26 -4.18 -2.04
C ARG A 99 2.22 -4.62 -3.07
N GLY A 100 1.53 -3.69 -3.71
CA GLY A 100 0.56 -4.04 -4.72
C GLY A 100 1.21 -4.62 -5.99
N LEU A 101 0.39 -5.33 -6.74
CA LEU A 101 0.75 -6.03 -7.95
C LEU A 101 0.03 -5.37 -9.13
N PHE A 102 0.80 -5.08 -10.16
CA PHE A 102 0.35 -4.32 -11.31
C PHE A 102 0.49 -5.11 -12.59
N LEU A 103 -0.53 -5.03 -13.43
CA LEU A 103 -0.48 -5.50 -14.81
C LEU A 103 -0.02 -4.35 -15.70
N LYS A 104 1.03 -4.56 -16.51
CA LYS A 104 1.41 -3.61 -17.56
C LYS A 104 0.41 -3.77 -18.71
N MET A 105 -0.16 -2.66 -19.18
CA MET A 105 -1.14 -2.67 -20.27
C MET A 105 -0.49 -2.13 -21.55
N GLU A 106 -0.67 -2.83 -22.67
CA GLU A 106 -0.32 -2.31 -24.00
C GLU A 106 -1.48 -1.47 -24.55
N SER A 107 -2.72 -1.85 -24.23
CA SER A 107 -3.93 -1.10 -24.61
C SER A 107 -5.04 -1.27 -23.57
N LEU A 108 -5.87 -0.24 -23.41
CA LEU A 108 -7.05 -0.29 -22.53
C LEU A 108 -8.13 -1.27 -22.99
N LYS A 109 -8.07 -1.67 -24.26
CA LYS A 109 -8.96 -2.68 -24.82
C LYS A 109 -8.46 -4.10 -24.59
N GLU A 110 -7.25 -4.27 -24.06
CA GLU A 110 -6.81 -5.60 -23.64
C GLU A 110 -7.76 -6.11 -22.55
N ARG A 111 -8.30 -7.29 -22.83
CA ARG A 111 -9.37 -7.90 -22.06
C ARG A 111 -8.91 -8.13 -20.62
N GLU A 112 -9.90 -8.14 -19.73
CA GLU A 112 -9.81 -8.82 -18.44
C GLU A 112 -9.21 -10.21 -18.65
N SER A 113 -8.25 -10.56 -17.80
CA SER A 113 -7.42 -11.77 -17.85
C SER A 113 -8.05 -12.95 -18.56
N ASP A 114 -7.30 -13.55 -19.49
CA ASP A 114 -7.64 -14.88 -19.97
C ASP A 114 -7.72 -15.82 -18.77
N ILE A 115 -8.79 -16.61 -18.71
CA ILE A 115 -8.96 -17.63 -17.67
C ILE A 115 -7.82 -18.64 -17.85
N ILE A 116 -6.87 -18.62 -16.93
CA ILE A 116 -5.73 -19.53 -16.94
C ILE A 116 -6.10 -20.78 -16.14
N SER A 117 -5.69 -21.94 -16.64
CA SER A 117 -5.79 -23.21 -15.90
C SER A 117 -4.60 -23.43 -14.99
N ILE A 118 -4.78 -24.18 -13.91
CA ILE A 118 -3.65 -24.61 -13.07
C ILE A 118 -2.66 -25.48 -13.86
N ALA A 119 -3.12 -26.19 -14.90
CA ALA A 119 -2.21 -26.89 -15.80
C ALA A 119 -1.23 -25.93 -16.51
N THR A 120 -1.68 -24.74 -16.88
CA THR A 120 -0.82 -23.69 -17.46
C THR A 120 0.16 -23.16 -16.42
N ILE A 121 -0.31 -22.84 -15.21
CA ILE A 121 0.56 -22.40 -14.10
C ILE A 121 1.61 -23.47 -13.78
N ALA A 122 1.22 -24.74 -13.73
CA ALA A 122 2.12 -25.87 -13.47
C ALA A 122 3.15 -26.09 -14.59
N ARG A 123 2.81 -25.78 -15.85
CA ARG A 123 3.75 -25.84 -16.97
C ARG A 123 4.84 -24.78 -16.85
N VAL A 124 4.47 -23.56 -16.47
CA VAL A 124 5.44 -22.46 -16.25
C VAL A 124 6.21 -22.67 -14.94
N MET A 125 5.56 -23.27 -13.94
CA MET A 125 6.07 -23.51 -12.59
C MET A 125 6.69 -22.24 -11.98
N PRO A 126 5.89 -21.17 -11.79
CA PRO A 126 6.39 -19.94 -11.19
C PRO A 126 6.83 -20.17 -9.74
N ALA A 127 7.54 -19.20 -9.17
CA ALA A 127 7.79 -19.18 -7.73
C ALA A 127 6.49 -18.82 -6.98
N THR A 128 5.77 -17.82 -7.49
CA THR A 128 4.49 -17.36 -6.92
C THR A 128 3.47 -17.05 -8.02
N PHE A 129 2.20 -17.25 -7.71
CA PHE A 129 1.08 -16.81 -8.54
C PHE A 129 -0.04 -16.26 -7.65
N LEU A 130 -0.86 -15.38 -8.22
CA LEU A 130 -2.03 -14.80 -7.58
C LEU A 130 -3.29 -15.48 -8.12
N SER A 131 -4.23 -15.80 -7.25
CA SER A 131 -5.59 -16.22 -7.61
C SER A 131 -6.61 -15.20 -7.13
N LEU A 132 -7.40 -14.63 -8.03
CA LEU A 132 -8.52 -13.75 -7.69
C LEU A 132 -9.86 -14.47 -7.60
N SER A 133 -9.94 -15.73 -8.05
CA SER A 133 -11.14 -16.56 -7.93
C SER A 133 -11.04 -17.53 -6.74
N VAL A 134 -12.17 -17.82 -6.09
CA VAL A 134 -12.26 -18.84 -5.04
C VAL A 134 -12.01 -20.22 -5.65
N GLY A 135 -11.02 -20.92 -5.09
CA GLY A 135 -10.49 -22.16 -5.64
C GLY A 135 -11.21 -23.43 -5.17
N ARG A 136 -11.04 -24.50 -5.94
CA ARG A 136 -11.43 -25.86 -5.55
C ARG A 136 -10.20 -26.77 -5.58
N GLY A 137 -10.04 -27.59 -4.55
CA GLY A 137 -8.85 -28.42 -4.42
C GLY A 137 -8.85 -29.28 -3.17
N PHE A 138 -7.68 -29.71 -2.75
CA PHE A 138 -7.51 -30.65 -1.64
C PHE A 138 -6.56 -30.07 -0.60
N VAL A 139 -6.94 -30.16 0.67
CA VAL A 139 -6.14 -29.68 1.81
C VAL A 139 -5.79 -30.88 2.71
N PRO A 140 -4.55 -31.03 3.19
CA PRO A 140 -4.19 -32.09 4.12
C PRO A 140 -5.09 -32.11 5.36
N SER A 141 -5.59 -33.28 5.73
CA SER A 141 -6.52 -33.48 6.85
C SER A 141 -5.86 -34.24 7.99
N LYS A 142 -5.35 -35.44 7.68
CA LYS A 142 -4.74 -36.36 8.64
C LYS A 142 -3.65 -37.15 7.96
N ILE A 143 -2.64 -37.54 8.72
CA ILE A 143 -1.63 -38.51 8.30
C ILE A 143 -2.08 -39.88 8.82
N ARG A 144 -2.15 -40.88 7.94
CA ARG A 144 -2.48 -42.28 8.28
C ARG A 144 -1.36 -43.19 7.76
N GLY A 145 -0.48 -43.60 8.66
CA GLY A 145 0.79 -44.24 8.30
C GLY A 145 1.63 -43.31 7.43
N ASP A 146 2.14 -43.80 6.31
CA ASP A 146 2.94 -43.02 5.35
C ASP A 146 2.07 -42.22 4.35
N SER A 147 0.75 -42.31 4.46
CA SER A 147 -0.19 -41.66 3.53
C SER A 147 -0.86 -40.42 4.13
N ILE A 148 -0.93 -39.35 3.34
CA ILE A 148 -1.67 -38.13 3.69
C ILE A 148 -3.10 -38.26 3.16
N ILE A 149 -4.09 -38.11 4.04
CA ILE A 149 -5.51 -38.02 3.68
C ILE A 149 -5.85 -36.56 3.50
N TYR A 150 -6.48 -36.22 2.39
CA TYR A 150 -6.90 -34.87 2.08
C TYR A 150 -8.40 -34.65 2.30
N ASN A 151 -8.81 -33.41 2.54
CA ASN A 151 -10.20 -32.98 2.48
C ASN A 151 -10.41 -32.19 1.19
N LYS A 152 -11.45 -32.55 0.44
CA LYS A 152 -11.85 -31.77 -0.72
C LYS A 152 -12.52 -30.48 -0.26
N ARG A 153 -11.99 -29.34 -0.69
CA ARG A 153 -12.52 -28.00 -0.38
C ARG A 153 -13.01 -27.30 -1.65
N LYS A 154 -14.07 -26.51 -1.50
CA LYS A 154 -14.65 -25.69 -2.59
C LYS A 154 -14.44 -24.18 -2.38
N ASP A 155 -13.79 -23.85 -1.28
CA ASP A 155 -13.69 -22.55 -0.62
C ASP A 155 -12.22 -22.22 -0.33
N ILE A 156 -11.30 -22.60 -1.22
CA ILE A 156 -9.91 -22.20 -1.08
C ILE A 156 -9.84 -20.69 -1.32
N PRO A 157 -9.31 -19.90 -0.36
CA PRO A 157 -9.34 -18.45 -0.44
C PRO A 157 -8.56 -17.93 -1.64
N THR A 158 -8.92 -16.73 -2.08
CA THR A 158 -8.13 -15.94 -3.03
C THR A 158 -6.83 -15.47 -2.37
N GLY A 159 -5.85 -15.09 -3.18
CA GLY A 159 -4.58 -14.56 -2.70
C GLY A 159 -3.36 -15.15 -3.38
N LEU A 160 -2.21 -14.93 -2.77
CA LEU A 160 -0.91 -15.37 -3.25
C LEU A 160 -0.60 -16.79 -2.81
N PHE A 161 -0.07 -17.57 -3.76
CA PHE A 161 0.33 -18.96 -3.58
C PHE A 161 1.78 -19.17 -4.04
N TYR A 162 2.56 -19.84 -3.22
CA TYR A 162 3.86 -20.39 -3.60
C TYR A 162 3.64 -21.72 -4.31
N ALA A 163 4.01 -21.81 -5.59
CA ALA A 163 3.95 -23.07 -6.33
C ALA A 163 5.19 -23.91 -5.98
N MET A 164 4.99 -25.14 -5.52
CA MET A 164 6.05 -25.99 -4.97
C MET A 164 6.53 -27.02 -6.00
N ASN A 165 5.64 -27.92 -6.40
CA ASN A 165 5.89 -28.98 -7.38
C ASN A 165 4.56 -29.51 -7.94
N VAL A 166 4.65 -30.38 -8.94
CA VAL A 166 3.50 -31.17 -9.38
C VAL A 166 3.42 -32.42 -8.51
N HIS A 167 2.25 -32.64 -7.92
CA HIS A 167 1.89 -33.90 -7.27
C HIS A 167 1.24 -34.81 -8.31
N GLU A 168 1.89 -35.94 -8.59
CA GLU A 168 1.44 -36.96 -9.54
C GLU A 168 1.32 -38.31 -8.81
N ASP A 169 0.38 -38.40 -7.87
CA ASP A 169 0.08 -39.63 -7.15
C ASP A 169 -1.44 -39.77 -6.90
N TYR A 170 -1.83 -40.88 -6.27
CA TYR A 170 -3.20 -41.11 -5.83
C TYR A 170 -3.55 -40.17 -4.68
N VAL A 171 -4.57 -39.33 -4.90
CA VAL A 171 -5.13 -38.50 -3.83
C VAL A 171 -6.23 -39.28 -3.12
N THR A 172 -5.98 -39.66 -1.87
CA THR A 172 -7.02 -40.21 -0.99
C THR A 172 -7.69 -39.04 -0.28
N TYR A 173 -9.00 -38.87 -0.47
CA TYR A 173 -9.72 -37.79 0.19
C TYR A 173 -11.03 -38.24 0.85
N ILE A 174 -11.44 -37.49 1.85
CA ILE A 174 -12.74 -37.67 2.51
C ILE A 174 -13.77 -36.83 1.77
N ASN A 175 -14.82 -37.48 1.29
CA ASN A 175 -16.00 -36.84 0.74
C ASN A 175 -17.17 -37.13 1.66
N SER A 176 -17.59 -36.13 2.43
CA SER A 176 -18.63 -36.28 3.46
C SER A 176 -18.26 -37.36 4.49
N ARG A 177 -18.80 -38.58 4.39
CA ARG A 177 -18.63 -39.69 5.37
C ARG A 177 -17.89 -40.92 4.83
N LYS A 178 -17.45 -40.91 3.57
CA LYS A 178 -16.70 -42.04 2.98
C LYS A 178 -15.34 -41.57 2.47
N SER A 179 -14.31 -42.38 2.72
CA SER A 179 -13.00 -42.18 2.10
C SER A 179 -13.07 -42.66 0.65
N GLU A 180 -12.81 -41.76 -0.29
CA GLU A 180 -12.69 -42.09 -1.71
C GLU A 180 -11.20 -42.04 -2.09
N LYS A 181 -10.66 -43.14 -2.62
CA LYS A 181 -9.37 -43.14 -3.31
C LYS A 181 -9.64 -42.88 -4.78
N ARG A 182 -9.37 -41.67 -5.26
CA ARG A 182 -9.54 -41.35 -6.68
C ARG A 182 -8.26 -41.67 -7.44
N ARG A 183 -8.41 -42.09 -8.70
CA ARG A 183 -7.29 -42.36 -9.63
C ARG A 183 -6.33 -41.16 -9.66
N LEU A 184 -5.05 -41.45 -9.90
CA LEU A 184 -3.96 -40.52 -10.19
C LEU A 184 -4.46 -39.18 -10.75
N MET A 185 -4.41 -38.12 -9.94
CA MET A 185 -4.74 -36.76 -10.38
C MET A 185 -3.46 -35.95 -10.35
N ARG A 186 -3.18 -35.25 -11.45
CA ARG A 186 -2.11 -34.25 -11.48
C ARG A 186 -2.61 -32.99 -10.80
N CYS A 187 -1.96 -32.64 -9.70
CA CYS A 187 -2.27 -31.46 -8.93
C CYS A 187 -1.03 -30.57 -8.82
N LEU A 188 -1.21 -29.26 -8.82
CA LEU A 188 -0.16 -28.34 -8.41
C LEU A 188 -0.19 -28.24 -6.88
N ARG A 189 0.91 -28.58 -6.24
CA ARG A 189 1.09 -28.40 -4.79
C ARG A 189 1.51 -26.96 -4.53
N CYS A 190 0.73 -26.29 -3.70
CA CYS A 190 0.91 -24.90 -3.35
C CYS A 190 0.89 -24.69 -1.85
N ILE A 191 1.46 -23.58 -1.41
CA ILE A 191 1.38 -23.10 -0.03
C ILE A 191 0.89 -21.65 -0.07
N THR A 192 -0.02 -21.27 0.83
CA THR A 192 -0.50 -19.88 0.96
C THR A 192 0.62 -18.92 1.36
N GLU A 193 0.43 -17.63 1.12
CA GLU A 193 1.42 -16.59 1.46
C GLU A 193 1.88 -16.64 2.93
N ASP A 194 0.94 -16.86 3.85
CA ASP A 194 1.18 -16.96 5.30
C ASP A 194 1.85 -18.28 5.73
N ARG A 195 2.08 -19.19 4.78
CA ARG A 195 2.64 -20.53 4.95
C ARG A 195 1.86 -21.46 5.88
N LYS A 196 0.58 -21.16 6.14
CA LYS A 196 -0.25 -21.97 7.05
C LYS A 196 -1.03 -23.06 6.36
N LEU A 197 -1.33 -22.90 5.07
CA LEU A 197 -2.19 -23.82 4.33
C LEU A 197 -1.49 -24.38 3.11
N GLU A 198 -1.31 -25.70 3.11
CA GLU A 198 -0.95 -26.44 1.91
C GLU A 198 -2.21 -26.82 1.12
N VAL A 199 -2.16 -26.61 -0.19
CA VAL A 199 -3.26 -26.85 -1.11
C VAL A 199 -2.77 -27.63 -2.32
N LEU A 200 -3.51 -28.67 -2.71
CA LEU A 200 -3.38 -29.31 -4.00
C LEU A 200 -4.47 -28.80 -4.95
N PHE A 201 -4.07 -28.00 -5.93
CA PHE A 201 -4.97 -27.53 -6.98
C PHE A 201 -5.02 -28.53 -8.14
N PRO A 202 -6.20 -29.07 -8.50
CA PRO A 202 -6.35 -29.93 -9.67
C PRO A 202 -6.01 -29.19 -10.96
N PHE A 203 -5.32 -29.86 -11.90
CA PHE A 203 -4.96 -29.25 -13.19
C PHE A 203 -6.14 -28.80 -14.04
N ASN A 204 -7.32 -29.41 -13.84
CA ASN A 204 -8.55 -29.05 -14.56
C ASN A 204 -9.30 -27.86 -13.91
N TRP A 205 -8.79 -27.30 -12.82
CA TRP A 205 -9.33 -26.05 -12.27
C TRP A 205 -8.73 -24.85 -13.01
N SER A 206 -9.59 -23.88 -13.30
CA SER A 206 -9.23 -22.62 -13.94
C SER A 206 -9.91 -21.46 -13.21
N GLY A 207 -9.32 -20.29 -13.34
CA GLY A 207 -9.84 -19.05 -12.78
C GLY A 207 -8.99 -17.85 -13.21
N ASP A 208 -9.16 -16.74 -12.50
CA ASP A 208 -8.40 -15.51 -12.65
C ASP A 208 -7.04 -15.70 -11.97
N LEU A 209 -6.11 -16.31 -12.69
CA LEU A 209 -4.76 -16.60 -12.21
C LEU A 209 -3.75 -15.72 -12.90
N TYR A 210 -2.77 -15.27 -12.14
CA TYR A 210 -1.70 -14.43 -12.66
C TYR A 210 -0.35 -14.88 -12.14
N ILE A 211 0.66 -14.84 -13.00
CA ILE A 211 2.04 -15.16 -12.60
C ILE A 211 2.64 -13.92 -11.96
N VAL A 212 3.29 -14.07 -10.80
CA VAL A 212 3.91 -12.95 -10.09
C VAL A 212 5.43 -13.07 -10.18
N ASP A 213 6.03 -14.01 -9.46
CA ASP A 213 7.48 -14.21 -9.46
C ASP A 213 7.83 -15.50 -10.24
N LEU A 214 8.77 -15.43 -11.19
CA LEU A 214 9.32 -16.59 -11.89
C LEU A 214 10.48 -17.21 -11.09
N ARG A 215 10.68 -18.53 -11.20
CA ARG A 215 11.89 -19.16 -10.63
C ARG A 215 13.11 -18.83 -11.48
N ARG A 216 14.25 -18.54 -10.84
CA ARG A 216 15.52 -18.13 -11.51
C ARG A 216 15.97 -19.09 -12.62
N ASN A 217 15.68 -20.38 -12.48
CA ASN A 217 16.13 -21.42 -13.41
C ASN A 217 15.18 -21.64 -14.61
N HIS A 218 14.04 -20.94 -14.68
CA HIS A 218 13.04 -21.07 -15.75
C HIS A 218 13.02 -19.88 -16.71
N SER A 219 14.19 -19.23 -16.91
CA SER A 219 14.34 -18.07 -17.81
C SER A 219 13.90 -18.33 -19.26
N LYS A 220 13.86 -19.59 -19.71
CA LYS A 220 13.34 -19.97 -21.03
C LYS A 220 11.84 -19.69 -21.21
N TYR A 221 11.09 -19.60 -20.12
CA TYR A 221 9.69 -19.18 -20.13
C TYR A 221 9.53 -17.69 -19.83
N SER A 222 10.62 -16.90 -19.77
CA SER A 222 10.52 -15.45 -19.63
C SER A 222 9.83 -14.78 -20.84
N GLU A 223 9.77 -15.47 -21.98
CA GLU A 223 9.02 -15.07 -23.18
C GLU A 223 7.57 -15.58 -23.18
N SER A 224 7.13 -16.30 -22.13
CA SER A 224 5.73 -16.69 -22.01
C SER A 224 4.84 -15.45 -21.90
N ASP A 225 3.69 -15.53 -22.56
CA ASP A 225 2.67 -14.50 -22.73
C ASP A 225 2.72 -13.34 -21.69
N PRO A 226 3.24 -12.15 -22.09
CA PRO A 226 3.39 -11.00 -21.20
C PRO A 226 2.06 -10.55 -20.57
N VAL A 227 0.93 -10.95 -21.16
CA VAL A 227 -0.42 -10.52 -20.78
C VAL A 227 -0.84 -11.04 -19.39
N THR A 228 -0.18 -12.05 -18.84
CA THR A 228 -0.60 -12.71 -17.58
C THR A 228 0.33 -12.45 -16.39
N ARG A 229 1.40 -11.68 -16.61
CA ARG A 229 2.41 -11.40 -15.60
C ARG A 229 2.08 -10.12 -14.83
N LEU A 230 2.05 -10.25 -13.51
CA LEU A 230 2.00 -9.12 -12.60
C LEU A 230 3.39 -8.73 -12.15
N HIS A 231 3.54 -7.44 -11.92
CA HIS A 231 4.79 -6.83 -11.55
C HIS A 231 4.66 -6.11 -10.22
N ARG A 232 5.69 -6.27 -9.38
CA ARG A 232 5.92 -5.40 -8.22
C ARG A 232 6.50 -4.06 -8.72
N ILE A 233 6.39 -3.00 -7.92
CA ILE A 233 6.93 -1.69 -8.31
C ILE A 233 8.42 -1.74 -8.70
N PRO A 234 9.34 -2.38 -7.95
CA PRO A 234 10.75 -2.43 -8.34
C PRO A 234 11.01 -3.12 -9.69
N GLU A 235 10.11 -3.99 -10.14
CA GLU A 235 10.18 -4.62 -11.45
C GLU A 235 9.63 -3.69 -12.54
N LEU A 236 8.47 -3.07 -12.28
CA LEU A 236 7.89 -2.07 -13.18
C LEU A 236 8.88 -0.95 -13.48
N LEU A 237 9.57 -0.42 -12.47
CA LEU A 237 10.55 0.66 -12.66
C LEU A 237 11.67 0.32 -13.66
N LYS A 238 11.91 -0.96 -13.96
CA LYS A 238 12.92 -1.40 -14.93
C LYS A 238 12.39 -1.50 -16.35
N ILE A 239 11.08 -1.61 -16.53
CA ILE A 239 10.43 -1.92 -17.83
C ILE A 239 9.39 -0.88 -18.26
N LEU A 240 9.09 0.09 -17.40
CA LEU A 240 8.04 1.07 -17.59
C LEU A 240 8.61 2.35 -18.19
N GLU A 241 8.04 2.76 -19.32
CA GLU A 241 8.39 3.98 -20.05
C GLU A 241 7.31 5.04 -19.86
N PRO A 242 7.66 6.35 -19.87
CA PRO A 242 6.69 7.42 -19.70
C PRO A 242 5.48 7.28 -20.62
N ASN A 243 4.29 7.57 -20.08
CA ASN A 243 2.98 7.41 -20.72
C ASN A 243 2.45 5.97 -20.85
N GLN A 244 3.20 4.94 -20.45
CA GLN A 244 2.66 3.58 -20.37
C GLN A 244 1.62 3.46 -19.25
N GLN A 245 0.68 2.54 -19.43
CA GLN A 245 -0.42 2.33 -18.50
C GLN A 245 -0.22 1.05 -17.70
N VAL A 246 -0.66 1.08 -16.45
CA VAL A 246 -0.64 -0.06 -15.55
C VAL A 246 -1.99 -0.16 -14.83
N LYS A 247 -2.41 -1.38 -14.52
CA LYS A 247 -3.62 -1.65 -13.74
C LYS A 247 -3.22 -2.30 -12.41
N LEU A 248 -3.68 -1.72 -11.30
CA LEU A 248 -3.61 -2.36 -10.00
C LEU A 248 -4.54 -3.58 -9.98
N ILE A 249 -3.97 -4.77 -9.80
CA ILE A 249 -4.71 -6.04 -9.74
C ILE A 249 -4.87 -6.53 -8.29
N HIS A 250 -3.87 -6.28 -7.44
CA HIS A 250 -3.88 -6.65 -6.03
C HIS A 250 -3.18 -5.60 -5.18
N GLY A 251 -3.72 -5.29 -4.01
CA GLY A 251 -3.20 -4.28 -3.09
C GLY A 251 -4.26 -3.22 -2.74
N ASP A 252 -3.94 -2.38 -1.76
CA ASP A 252 -4.85 -1.34 -1.29
C ASP A 252 -4.86 -0.14 -2.25
N PRO A 253 -6.03 0.34 -2.71
CA PRO A 253 -6.14 1.57 -3.49
C PRO A 253 -5.74 2.79 -2.64
N PRO A 254 -5.51 3.97 -3.23
CA PRO A 254 -5.25 5.17 -2.44
C PRO A 254 -6.43 5.50 -1.51
N SER A 255 -6.12 5.89 -0.26
CA SER A 255 -7.09 6.07 0.83
C SER A 255 -8.17 7.15 0.62
N LEU A 256 -8.02 8.02 -0.39
CA LEU A 256 -9.04 9.04 -0.71
C LEU A 256 -9.93 8.53 -1.84
N GLU A 257 -11.10 8.04 -1.44
CA GLU A 257 -12.14 7.50 -2.31
C GLU A 257 -12.91 8.63 -3.01
N SER A 258 -12.59 8.91 -4.27
CA SER A 258 -13.67 8.99 -5.24
C SER A 258 -13.17 8.55 -6.61
N LYS A 259 -13.70 7.40 -7.06
CA LYS A 259 -13.58 6.89 -8.44
C LYS A 259 -12.23 6.34 -8.88
N PHE A 260 -11.39 5.84 -7.96
CA PHE A 260 -10.18 5.12 -8.37
C PHE A 260 -10.55 3.88 -9.21
N SER A 261 -10.11 3.84 -10.46
CA SER A 261 -10.47 2.79 -11.44
C SER A 261 -9.52 1.60 -11.41
N GLY A 262 -8.43 1.69 -10.64
CA GLY A 262 -7.32 0.75 -10.72
C GLY A 262 -6.34 1.04 -11.86
N ILE A 263 -6.71 1.86 -12.85
CA ILE A 263 -5.86 2.15 -14.03
C ILE A 263 -5.11 3.45 -13.86
N LEU A 264 -3.80 3.38 -14.06
CA LEU A 264 -2.84 4.44 -13.86
C LEU A 264 -1.98 4.62 -15.10
N LYS A 265 -1.74 5.87 -15.49
CA LYS A 265 -0.76 6.22 -16.51
C LYS A 265 0.51 6.69 -15.83
N PHE A 266 1.64 6.07 -16.16
CA PHE A 266 2.93 6.47 -15.64
C PHE A 266 3.37 7.81 -16.22
N CYS A 267 3.82 8.71 -15.34
CA CYS A 267 4.34 10.01 -15.71
C CYS A 267 5.86 10.04 -15.58
N HIS A 268 6.37 9.89 -14.36
CA HIS A 268 7.80 9.97 -14.07
C HIS A 268 8.15 9.36 -12.70
N LEU A 269 9.43 9.08 -12.49
CA LEU A 269 10.02 8.58 -11.25
C LEU A 269 10.84 9.69 -10.60
N THR A 270 10.60 9.96 -9.33
CA THR A 270 11.36 10.97 -8.58
C THR A 270 11.88 10.37 -7.28
N GLU A 271 13.12 10.68 -6.93
CA GLU A 271 13.62 10.48 -5.57
C GLU A 271 13.23 11.70 -4.73
N GLU A 272 12.33 11.50 -3.77
CA GLU A 272 11.85 12.57 -2.91
C GLU A 272 12.48 12.47 -1.52
N HIS A 273 12.89 13.63 -1.00
CA HIS A 273 13.27 13.83 0.37
C HIS A 273 12.10 14.48 1.12
N THR A 274 11.43 13.72 1.98
CA THR A 274 10.25 14.16 2.73
C THR A 274 10.42 13.94 4.22
N VAL A 275 9.63 14.66 5.01
CA VAL A 275 9.43 14.42 6.45
C VAL A 275 8.00 14.00 6.67
N ILE A 276 7.82 12.93 7.44
CA ILE A 276 6.53 12.50 7.94
C ILE A 276 6.33 13.10 9.32
N GLY A 277 5.17 13.72 9.51
CA GLY A 277 4.75 14.26 10.80
C GLY A 277 3.28 14.00 11.07
N CYS A 278 2.82 14.48 12.22
CA CYS A 278 1.40 14.56 12.54
C CYS A 278 1.00 15.88 13.18
N THR A 279 -0.28 16.23 13.04
CA THR A 279 -0.85 17.38 13.75
C THR A 279 -0.87 17.13 15.27
N LEU A 280 -0.53 18.13 16.07
CA LEU A 280 -0.68 18.09 17.52
C LEU A 280 -2.06 18.63 17.89
N THR A 281 -3.10 17.80 17.76
CA THR A 281 -4.46 18.16 18.20
C THR A 281 -4.92 17.30 19.37
N SER A 282 -5.81 17.85 20.20
CA SER A 282 -6.34 17.16 21.39
C SER A 282 -7.31 16.02 21.06
N LYS A 283 -7.87 15.98 19.85
CA LYS A 283 -8.87 14.98 19.43
C LYS A 283 -8.22 13.82 18.66
N GLU A 284 -7.68 14.09 17.48
CA GLU A 284 -7.18 13.04 16.57
C GLU A 284 -5.95 13.53 15.80
N PRO A 285 -4.76 12.98 16.07
CA PRO A 285 -3.56 13.25 15.27
C PRO A 285 -3.77 12.79 13.83
N ARG A 286 -3.36 13.62 12.87
CA ARG A 286 -3.43 13.29 11.43
C ARG A 286 -2.05 13.28 10.82
N LEU A 287 -1.72 12.23 10.08
CA LEU A 287 -0.45 12.11 9.37
C LEU A 287 -0.41 13.04 8.17
N PHE A 288 0.77 13.57 7.91
CA PHE A 288 1.08 14.32 6.70
C PHE A 288 2.50 14.01 6.23
N GLU A 289 2.79 14.41 5.00
CA GLU A 289 4.10 14.29 4.37
C GLU A 289 4.47 15.65 3.75
N ILE A 290 5.63 16.19 4.12
CA ILE A 290 6.13 17.49 3.63
C ILE A 290 7.44 17.27 2.89
N SER A 291 7.59 17.89 1.72
CA SER A 291 8.85 17.90 0.97
C SER A 291 9.88 18.79 1.65
N VAL A 292 11.11 18.29 1.83
CA VAL A 292 12.20 19.03 2.48
C VAL A 292 12.78 20.18 1.64
N PRO A 293 13.01 20.02 0.32
CA PRO A 293 13.70 21.04 -0.48
C PRO A 293 12.92 22.35 -0.70
N SER A 294 11.60 22.33 -0.50
CA SER A 294 10.70 23.42 -0.83
C SER A 294 9.59 23.50 0.21
N GLY A 295 9.39 24.66 0.82
CA GLY A 295 8.33 24.83 1.81
C GLY A 295 8.31 26.20 2.46
N PRO A 296 7.37 26.40 3.39
CA PRO A 296 7.35 27.57 4.25
C PRO A 296 8.52 27.54 5.24
N LEU A 297 8.70 28.64 5.97
CA LEU A 297 9.58 28.70 7.12
C LEU A 297 8.88 28.16 8.37
N TYR A 298 9.68 27.59 9.26
CA TYR A 298 9.25 26.96 10.50
C TYR A 298 9.96 27.58 11.69
N THR A 299 9.23 27.74 12.80
CA THR A 299 9.83 27.96 14.12
C THR A 299 9.76 26.66 14.93
N THR A 300 10.82 26.39 15.68
CA THR A 300 10.94 25.17 16.49
C THR A 300 10.57 25.46 17.94
N ALA A 301 9.87 24.53 18.60
CA ALA A 301 9.58 24.64 20.03
C ALA A 301 10.82 24.26 20.87
N LEU A 302 11.19 25.14 21.81
CA LEU A 302 12.38 25.04 22.65
C LEU A 302 12.18 24.14 23.87
N ASN A 303 10.93 23.95 24.32
CA ASN A 303 10.58 23.21 25.53
C ASN A 303 10.10 21.76 25.26
N THR A 304 10.51 21.16 24.14
CA THR A 304 10.07 19.80 23.74
C THR A 304 10.64 18.68 24.61
N ASN A 305 11.72 18.95 25.35
CA ASN A 305 12.40 17.99 26.23
C ASN A 305 11.98 18.09 27.69
N ASP A 306 11.06 19.00 28.04
CA ASP A 306 10.60 19.10 29.42
C ASP A 306 9.93 17.78 29.84
N LYS A 307 10.41 17.20 30.95
CA LYS A 307 9.94 15.91 31.50
C LYS A 307 8.47 15.93 31.90
N HIS A 308 7.84 17.10 31.94
CA HIS A 308 6.39 17.27 32.02
C HIS A 308 5.68 17.04 30.68
N SER A 309 6.36 16.39 29.72
CA SER A 309 5.90 16.10 28.37
C SER A 309 4.42 15.78 28.36
N ASP A 310 3.68 16.68 27.73
CA ASP A 310 2.24 16.66 27.69
C ASP A 310 1.72 15.31 27.19
N VAL A 311 0.67 14.79 27.84
CA VAL A 311 -0.03 13.55 27.47
C VAL A 311 -0.34 13.53 25.96
N THR A 312 -0.61 14.69 25.37
CA THR A 312 -0.86 14.86 23.93
C THR A 312 0.35 14.54 23.06
N LEU A 313 1.55 14.98 23.44
CA LEU A 313 2.78 14.72 22.69
C LEU A 313 3.12 13.22 22.73
N GLN A 314 2.96 12.58 23.89
CA GLN A 314 3.15 11.14 24.03
C GLN A 314 2.15 10.35 23.19
N LYS A 315 0.86 10.72 23.24
CA LYS A 315 -0.18 10.14 22.37
C LYS A 315 0.17 10.26 20.88
N CYS A 316 0.69 11.41 20.45
CA CYS A 316 1.12 11.61 19.07
C CYS A 316 2.33 10.73 18.71
N ARG A 317 3.32 10.60 19.59
CA ARG A 317 4.47 9.69 19.38
C ARG A 317 4.04 8.24 19.25
N ASP A 318 3.13 7.78 20.12
CA ASP A 318 2.59 6.42 20.08
C ASP A 318 1.78 6.18 18.80
N PHE A 319 0.96 7.16 18.41
CA PHE A 319 0.25 7.14 17.13
C PHE A 319 1.22 7.04 15.94
N MET A 320 2.28 7.86 15.90
CA MET A 320 3.30 7.81 14.85
C MET A 320 3.99 6.45 14.78
N ASN A 321 4.43 5.91 15.92
CA ASN A 321 5.07 4.59 16.00
C ASN A 321 4.22 3.48 15.38
N ASN A 322 2.91 3.51 15.62
CA ASN A 322 1.99 2.46 15.18
C ASN A 322 1.56 2.61 13.71
N THR A 323 1.54 3.83 13.17
CA THR A 323 0.93 4.11 11.86
C THR A 323 1.94 4.44 10.75
N ILE A 324 3.13 4.92 11.11
CA ILE A 324 4.07 5.48 10.13
C ILE A 324 4.49 4.47 9.07
N THR A 325 4.76 3.21 9.44
CA THR A 325 5.22 2.19 8.49
C THR A 325 4.17 1.94 7.40
N LYS A 326 2.89 1.85 7.78
CA LYS A 326 1.81 1.70 6.81
C LYS A 326 1.70 2.94 5.93
N PHE A 327 1.67 4.11 6.54
CA PHE A 327 1.54 5.39 5.84
C PHE A 327 2.68 5.66 4.87
N ILE A 328 3.93 5.29 5.19
CA ILE A 328 5.01 5.49 4.23
C ILE A 328 4.83 4.55 3.04
N THR A 329 4.43 3.30 3.23
CA THR A 329 4.37 2.32 2.13
C THR A 329 3.09 2.36 1.29
N GLU A 330 2.05 3.09 1.71
CA GLU A 330 0.77 3.14 1.00
C GLU A 330 0.83 4.01 -0.26
N MET A 331 0.01 3.66 -1.23
CA MET A 331 -0.28 4.50 -2.40
C MET A 331 -1.16 5.67 -1.97
N LYS A 332 -0.84 6.88 -2.44
CA LYS A 332 -1.52 8.12 -2.01
C LYS A 332 -1.92 8.99 -3.18
N ILE A 333 -2.92 9.81 -2.95
CA ILE A 333 -3.19 10.96 -3.81
C ILE A 333 -2.25 12.10 -3.38
N ARG A 334 -1.48 12.64 -4.33
CA ARG A 334 -0.66 13.84 -4.12
C ARG A 334 -1.60 15.01 -3.84
N LYS A 335 -1.42 15.63 -2.69
CA LYS A 335 -2.01 16.94 -2.38
C LYS A 335 -0.90 17.96 -2.51
N ASP A 336 -1.03 18.87 -3.46
CA ASP A 336 -0.05 19.93 -3.64
C ASP A 336 -0.39 21.06 -2.65
N PHE A 337 0.62 21.48 -1.89
CA PHE A 337 0.52 22.65 -1.01
C PHE A 337 0.99 23.87 -1.77
N GLY A 338 0.07 24.78 -2.07
CA GLY A 338 0.44 26.11 -2.50
C GLY A 338 0.93 26.91 -1.30
N VAL A 339 2.19 27.35 -1.31
CA VAL A 339 2.67 28.37 -0.37
C VAL A 339 2.54 29.71 -1.09
N GLU A 340 1.60 30.55 -0.65
CA GLU A 340 1.58 31.93 -1.09
C GLU A 340 2.55 32.72 -0.24
N LYS A 341 3.68 33.11 -0.84
CA LYS A 341 4.52 34.13 -0.24
C LYS A 341 3.73 35.43 -0.27
N ARG A 342 3.49 36.02 0.90
CA ARG A 342 2.93 37.37 0.98
C ARG A 342 3.89 38.29 0.24
N GLU A 343 3.45 38.89 -0.87
CA GLU A 343 4.22 39.93 -1.54
C GLU A 343 4.48 41.02 -0.50
N LEU A 344 5.76 41.21 -0.15
CA LEU A 344 6.18 42.34 0.67
C LEU A 344 5.78 43.59 -0.11
N ARG A 345 4.68 44.23 0.32
CA ARG A 345 4.36 45.58 -0.13
C ARG A 345 5.42 46.48 0.49
N GLU A 346 6.36 46.91 -0.34
CA GLU A 346 7.38 47.92 0.00
C GLU A 346 6.75 49.23 0.47
#